data_AF-A0A0B7API7-F1
#
_entry.id   AF-A0A0B7API7-F1
#
_cell.length_a   1.000
_cell.length_b   1.000
_cell.length_c   1.000
_cell.angle_alpha   90.00
_cell.angle_beta   90.00
_cell.angle_gamma   90.00
#
_symmetry.space_group_name_H-M   'P 1'
#
loop_
_entity.id
_entity.type
_entity.pdbx_description
1 polymer ?
#
loop_
_entity_poly.entity_id
_entity_poly.type
_entity_poly.pdbx_seq_one_letter_code
_entity_poly.pdbx_strand_id
1 'polypeptide(L)'
;DRACSFLPKEMSSQCVSLVDQYGPLIIQMLLQELQPDVVCAVLKFCTGKQQAASQVKFQSKLVSQPNDAQCLECKFVVAYLKTLVKKNATEAEIEALLNKVCTYLPKELRDQCDSLVQQYGPVIVQMLLSELDPGKICTVLGLCTANKQAASQV
;
A
#
# COMPACT_ATOMS: atom_id res chain seq x y z
N ASP A 1 -10.20 -1.71 -27.07
CA ASP A 1 -11.04 -2.20 -28.19
C ASP A 1 -10.46 -3.36 -28.99
N ARG A 2 -9.25 -3.25 -29.56
CA ARG A 2 -8.70 -4.31 -30.44
C ARG A 2 -8.44 -5.66 -29.76
N ALA A 3 -8.32 -5.68 -28.43
CA ALA A 3 -8.24 -6.93 -27.68
C ALA A 3 -9.59 -7.65 -27.57
N CYS A 4 -10.71 -6.90 -27.55
CA CYS A 4 -12.04 -7.48 -27.42
C CYS A 4 -12.47 -8.27 -28.68
N SER A 5 -11.88 -7.99 -29.84
CA SER A 5 -12.17 -8.73 -31.08
C SER A 5 -11.63 -10.17 -31.08
N PHE A 6 -10.79 -10.54 -30.10
CA PHE A 6 -10.34 -11.93 -29.93
C PHE A 6 -11.36 -12.77 -29.14
N LEU A 7 -12.41 -12.16 -28.58
CA LEU A 7 -13.47 -12.87 -27.86
C LEU A 7 -14.61 -13.29 -28.80
N PRO A 8 -15.36 -14.35 -28.44
CA PRO A 8 -16.61 -14.70 -29.12
C PRO A 8 -17.57 -13.51 -29.20
N LYS A 9 -18.37 -13.45 -30.27
CA LYS A 9 -19.23 -12.28 -30.60
C LYS A 9 -20.12 -11.84 -29.43
N GLU A 10 -20.68 -12.79 -28.69
CA GLU A 10 -21.52 -12.55 -27.51
C GLU A 10 -20.79 -11.78 -26.39
N MET A 11 -19.49 -12.04 -26.21
CA MET A 11 -18.67 -11.45 -25.15
C MET A 11 -17.93 -10.20 -25.60
N SER A 12 -17.79 -10.00 -26.91
CA SER A 12 -17.10 -8.84 -27.47
C SER A 12 -17.81 -7.53 -27.15
N SER A 13 -19.14 -7.51 -27.13
CA SER A 13 -19.93 -6.30 -26.80
C SER A 13 -19.80 -5.92 -25.33
N GLN A 14 -19.86 -6.91 -24.44
CA GLN A 14 -19.65 -6.73 -23.00
C GLN A 14 -18.21 -6.32 -22.68
N CYS A 15 -17.22 -6.91 -23.38
CA CYS A 15 -15.82 -6.53 -23.26
C CYS A 15 -15.60 -5.05 -23.63
N VAL A 16 -16.14 -4.60 -24.77
CA VAL A 16 -16.01 -3.20 -25.18
C VAL A 16 -16.63 -2.27 -24.14
N SER A 17 -17.85 -2.58 -23.67
CA SER A 17 -18.50 -1.79 -22.62
C SER A 17 -17.70 -1.73 -21.32
N LEU A 18 -17.07 -2.83 -20.90
CA LEU A 18 -16.23 -2.87 -19.71
C LEU A 18 -14.93 -2.08 -19.89
N VAL A 19 -14.31 -2.19 -21.06
CA VAL A 19 -13.09 -1.44 -21.39
C VAL A 19 -13.39 0.06 -21.47
N ASP A 20 -14.52 0.47 -22.04
CA ASP A 20 -14.92 1.88 -22.09
C ASP A 20 -15.28 2.44 -20.71
N GLN A 21 -15.96 1.64 -19.88
CA GLN A 21 -16.42 2.08 -18.56
C GLN A 21 -15.30 2.11 -17.51
N TYR A 22 -14.47 1.07 -17.46
CA TYR A 22 -13.47 0.89 -16.40
C TYR A 22 -12.05 1.10 -16.90
N GLY A 23 -11.78 1.01 -18.20
CA GLY A 23 -10.46 1.17 -18.79
C GLY A 23 -9.80 2.49 -18.42
N PRO A 24 -10.46 3.66 -18.55
CA PRO A 24 -9.86 4.94 -18.15
C PRO A 24 -9.48 4.99 -16.67
N LEU A 25 -10.31 4.45 -15.78
CA LEU A 25 -10.03 4.39 -14.35
C LEU A 25 -8.88 3.43 -14.02
N ILE A 26 -8.87 2.24 -14.62
CA ILE A 26 -7.80 1.25 -14.46
C ILE A 26 -6.48 1.80 -15.01
N ILE A 27 -6.50 2.45 -16.17
CA ILE A 27 -5.32 3.11 -16.74
C ILE A 27 -4.85 4.23 -15.81
N GLN A 28 -5.75 5.05 -15.25
CA GLN A 28 -5.36 6.08 -14.29
C GLN A 28 -4.74 5.49 -13.02
N MET A 29 -5.31 4.41 -12.47
CA MET A 29 -4.75 3.71 -11.30
C MET A 29 -3.37 3.12 -11.61
N LEU A 30 -3.17 2.54 -12.80
CA LEU A 30 -1.87 2.03 -13.23
C LEU A 30 -0.86 3.17 -13.46
N LEU A 31 -1.28 4.27 -14.08
CA LEU A 31 -0.43 5.43 -14.36
C LEU A 31 -0.01 6.19 -13.09
N GLN A 32 -0.79 6.11 -12.01
CA GLN A 32 -0.42 6.68 -10.71
C GLN A 32 0.77 5.96 -10.07
N GLU A 33 1.00 4.69 -10.40
CA GLU A 33 2.16 3.89 -9.96
C GLU A 33 3.33 3.93 -10.94
N LEU A 34 3.11 4.40 -12.18
CA LEU A 34 4.09 4.40 -13.25
C LEU A 34 4.68 5.81 -13.43
N GLN A 35 5.80 6.06 -12.76
CA GLN A 35 6.56 7.30 -12.95
C GLN A 35 6.99 7.45 -14.42
N PRO A 36 6.73 8.61 -15.06
CA PRO A 36 7.05 8.84 -16.47
C PRO A 36 8.53 8.60 -16.79
N ASP A 37 9.43 8.90 -15.86
CA ASP A 37 10.88 8.70 -16.01
C ASP A 37 11.25 7.21 -16.08
N VAL A 38 10.58 6.37 -15.27
CA VAL A 38 10.80 4.91 -15.25
C VAL A 38 10.29 4.30 -16.55
N VAL A 39 9.10 4.69 -17.01
CA VAL A 39 8.52 4.22 -18.26
C VAL A 39 9.38 4.65 -19.45
N CYS A 40 9.82 5.90 -19.47
CA CYS A 40 10.66 6.44 -20.54
C CYS A 40 12.06 5.79 -20.57
N ALA A 41 12.61 5.42 -19.41
CA ALA A 41 13.85 4.67 -19.30
C ALA A 41 13.70 3.21 -19.76
N VAL A 42 12.64 2.51 -19.35
CA VAL A 42 12.36 1.12 -19.74
C VAL A 42 12.09 1.02 -21.25
N LEU A 43 11.32 1.97 -21.79
CA LEU A 43 11.04 2.05 -23.23
C LEU A 43 12.17 2.69 -24.03
N LYS A 44 13.25 3.12 -23.36
CA LYS A 44 14.43 3.78 -23.94
C LYS A 44 14.11 5.00 -24.81
N PHE A 45 12.97 5.64 -24.58
CA PHE A 45 12.62 6.89 -25.24
C PHE A 45 13.39 8.09 -24.69
N CYS A 46 13.97 7.96 -23.49
CA CYS A 46 14.77 9.00 -22.87
C CYS A 46 16.24 8.93 -23.32
N THR A 47 16.69 9.93 -24.07
CA THR A 47 18.12 10.18 -24.35
C THR A 47 18.62 11.29 -23.43
N GLY A 48 19.18 10.94 -22.29
CA GLY A 48 19.73 11.95 -21.38
C GLY A 48 20.55 11.35 -20.26
N LYS A 49 21.72 11.93 -20.00
CA LYS A 49 22.50 11.70 -18.79
C LYS A 49 21.67 12.13 -17.57
N GLN A 50 20.84 11.24 -17.06
CA GLN A 50 20.29 11.34 -15.72
C GLN A 50 20.64 10.04 -14.98
N GLN A 51 21.93 9.90 -14.70
CA GLN A 51 22.33 9.24 -13.47
C GLN A 51 22.05 10.22 -12.33
N ALA A 52 20.88 10.09 -11.72
CA ALA A 52 20.62 10.61 -10.39
C ALA A 52 19.76 9.60 -9.65
N ALA A 53 20.46 8.79 -8.83
CA ALA A 53 20.02 8.13 -7.61
C ALA A 53 18.58 7.61 -7.49
N SER A 54 18.48 6.31 -7.22
CA SER A 54 17.42 5.62 -6.50
C SER A 54 16.68 6.49 -5.47
N GLN A 55 15.53 7.05 -5.83
CA GLN A 55 14.47 7.43 -4.89
C GLN A 55 13.12 7.35 -5.61
N VAL A 56 12.42 6.24 -5.41
CA VAL A 56 10.96 6.22 -5.58
C VAL A 56 10.40 7.18 -4.52
N LYS A 57 10.13 8.44 -4.89
CA LYS A 57 9.46 9.41 -4.03
C LYS A 57 7.96 9.14 -4.08
N PHE A 58 7.44 8.48 -3.06
CA PHE A 58 6.02 8.56 -2.73
C PHE A 58 5.75 10.00 -2.26
N GLN A 59 5.38 10.88 -3.19
CA GLN A 59 5.13 12.28 -2.86
C GLN A 59 3.75 12.39 -2.22
N SER A 60 3.68 12.30 -0.90
CA SER A 60 2.60 12.98 -0.18
C SER A 60 2.81 14.49 -0.39
N LYS A 61 2.07 15.08 -1.33
CA LYS A 61 2.13 16.50 -1.69
C LYS A 61 1.57 17.42 -0.58
N LEU A 62 1.63 17.00 0.68
CA LEU A 62 1.02 17.67 1.83
C LEU A 62 2.03 18.30 2.79
N VAL A 63 3.33 17.97 2.70
CA VAL A 63 4.32 18.52 3.64
C VAL A 63 5.57 19.02 2.90
N SER A 64 5.75 20.33 2.92
CA SER A 64 6.94 21.03 2.42
C SER A 64 8.08 20.85 3.43
N GLN A 65 8.81 19.73 3.32
CA GLN A 65 9.80 19.25 4.29
C GLN A 65 9.23 18.98 5.69
N PRO A 66 9.34 17.75 6.22
CA PRO A 66 8.99 17.49 7.60
C PRO A 66 9.90 18.33 8.52
N ASN A 67 9.30 19.18 9.33
CA ASN A 67 10.03 19.82 10.44
C ASN A 67 10.05 18.88 11.66
N ASP A 68 10.96 19.13 12.59
CA ASP A 68 11.15 18.24 13.75
C ASP A 68 9.88 18.09 14.60
N ALA A 69 9.03 19.13 14.63
CA ALA A 69 7.74 19.10 15.32
C ALA A 69 6.76 18.10 14.69
N GLN A 70 6.61 18.10 13.36
CA GLN A 70 5.75 17.14 12.64
C GLN A 70 6.24 15.69 12.78
N CYS A 71 7.56 15.49 12.79
CA CYS A 71 8.13 14.17 13.04
C CYS A 71 7.84 13.68 14.45
N LEU A 72 7.96 14.57 15.45
CA LEU A 72 7.66 14.26 16.85
C LEU A 72 6.18 13.96 17.07
N GLU A 73 5.29 14.79 16.52
CA GLU A 73 3.83 14.60 16.59
C GLU A 73 3.41 13.28 15.95
N CYS A 74 3.91 12.99 14.75
CA CYS A 74 3.64 11.72 14.09
C CYS A 74 4.10 10.54 14.96
N LYS A 75 5.34 10.59 15.49
CA LYS A 75 5.87 9.52 16.34
C LYS A 75 5.03 9.33 17.59
N PHE A 76 4.55 10.41 18.19
CA PHE A 76 3.68 10.37 19.37
C PHE A 76 2.33 9.72 19.04
N VAL A 77 1.68 10.15 17.95
CA VAL A 77 0.38 9.59 17.52
C VAL A 77 0.51 8.10 17.20
N VAL A 78 1.54 7.69 16.46
CA VAL A 78 1.78 6.29 16.12
C VAL A 78 2.11 5.46 17.37
N ALA A 79 2.89 5.99 18.30
CA ALA A 79 3.15 5.34 19.58
C ALA A 79 1.87 5.18 20.41
N TYR A 80 1.03 6.22 20.47
CA TYR A 80 -0.24 6.18 21.19
C TYR A 80 -1.21 5.17 20.57
N LEU A 81 -1.37 5.17 19.24
CA LEU A 81 -2.18 4.19 18.52
C LEU A 81 -1.67 2.76 18.77
N LYS A 82 -0.35 2.55 18.78
CA LYS A 82 0.25 1.26 19.17
C LYS A 82 -0.14 0.86 20.59
N THR A 83 -0.23 1.79 21.54
CA THR A 83 -0.71 1.47 22.90
C THR A 83 -2.20 1.13 22.92
N LEU A 84 -3.03 1.78 22.10
CA LEU A 84 -4.46 1.46 22.00
C LEU A 84 -4.69 0.09 21.37
N VAL A 85 -3.93 -0.24 20.32
CA VAL A 85 -3.94 -1.57 19.69
C VAL A 85 -3.47 -2.63 20.69
N LYS A 86 -2.34 -2.42 21.39
CA LYS A 86 -1.87 -3.34 22.42
C LYS A 86 -2.81 -3.49 23.62
N LYS A 87 -3.55 -2.44 23.98
CA LYS A 87 -4.49 -2.45 25.12
C LYS A 87 -5.85 -3.04 24.78
N ASN A 88 -6.34 -2.91 23.55
CA ASN A 88 -7.70 -3.28 23.15
C ASN A 88 -7.77 -4.43 22.13
N ALA A 89 -6.63 -4.93 21.65
CA ALA A 89 -6.59 -6.02 20.68
C ALA A 89 -5.58 -7.07 21.15
N THR A 90 -6.10 -8.13 21.75
CA THR A 90 -5.37 -9.39 21.92
C THR A 90 -5.18 -10.03 20.54
N GLU A 91 -4.11 -10.81 20.38
CA GLU A 91 -3.86 -11.62 19.18
C GLU A 91 -5.12 -12.44 18.79
N ALA A 92 -5.79 -12.99 19.80
CA ALA A 92 -7.05 -13.71 19.65
C ALA A 92 -8.23 -12.86 19.12
N GLU A 93 -8.34 -11.59 19.49
CA GLU A 93 -9.40 -10.70 19.00
C GLU A 93 -9.16 -10.29 17.54
N ILE A 94 -7.90 -10.08 17.14
CA ILE A 94 -7.54 -9.77 15.76
C ILE A 94 -7.76 -10.99 14.87
N GLU A 95 -7.38 -12.18 15.33
CA GLU A 95 -7.66 -13.44 14.63
C GLU A 95 -9.17 -13.69 14.52
N ALA A 96 -9.95 -13.43 15.57
CA ALA A 96 -11.40 -13.56 15.52
C ALA A 96 -12.04 -12.61 14.50
N LEU A 97 -11.52 -11.38 14.37
CA LEU A 97 -11.96 -10.43 13.36
C LEU A 97 -11.62 -10.91 11.94
N LEU A 98 -10.40 -11.42 11.72
CA LEU A 98 -10.00 -11.96 10.41
C LEU A 98 -10.89 -13.14 10.00
N ASN A 99 -11.19 -14.06 10.93
CA ASN A 99 -12.12 -15.16 10.68
C ASN A 99 -13.56 -14.66 10.41
N LYS A 100 -13.99 -13.59 11.08
CA LYS A 100 -15.31 -13.00 10.86
C LYS A 100 -15.45 -12.41 9.46
N VAL A 101 -14.37 -11.90 8.85
CA VAL A 101 -14.38 -11.40 7.46
C VAL A 101 -14.85 -12.47 6.48
N CYS A 102 -14.42 -13.72 6.67
CA CYS A 102 -14.80 -14.84 5.81
C CYS A 102 -16.31 -15.13 5.85
N THR A 103 -17.01 -14.79 6.94
CA THR A 103 -18.47 -14.96 7.05
C THR A 103 -19.27 -14.04 6.12
N TYR A 104 -18.69 -12.91 5.70
CA TYR A 104 -19.31 -11.96 4.78
C TYR A 104 -19.15 -12.34 3.30
N LEU A 105 -18.33 -13.34 2.98
CA LEU A 105 -18.13 -13.78 1.61
C LEU A 105 -19.21 -14.79 1.14
N PRO A 106 -19.46 -14.86 -0.19
CA PRO A 106 -20.24 -15.92 -0.82
C PRO A 106 -19.72 -17.31 -0.43
N LYS A 107 -20.62 -18.30 -0.35
CA LYS A 107 -20.29 -19.66 0.13
C LYS A 107 -19.10 -20.27 -0.60
N GLU A 108 -18.97 -19.99 -1.89
CA GLU A 108 -17.95 -20.53 -2.79
C GLU A 108 -16.53 -20.04 -2.45
N LEU A 109 -16.42 -18.94 -1.70
CA LEU A 109 -15.14 -18.31 -1.33
C LEU A 109 -14.77 -18.48 0.15
N ARG A 110 -15.67 -19.03 0.97
CA ARG A 110 -15.45 -19.13 2.42
C ARG A 110 -14.28 -20.04 2.77
N ASP A 111 -14.24 -21.24 2.21
CA ASP A 111 -13.18 -22.20 2.49
C ASP A 111 -11.78 -21.68 2.08
N GLN A 112 -11.72 -20.94 0.96
CA GLN A 112 -10.48 -20.29 0.51
C GLN A 112 -10.09 -19.14 1.45
N CYS A 113 -11.05 -18.33 1.89
CA CYS A 113 -10.81 -17.26 2.86
C CYS A 113 -10.33 -17.82 4.20
N ASP A 114 -10.99 -18.86 4.73
CA ASP A 114 -10.62 -19.48 6.00
C ASP A 114 -9.20 -20.08 5.91
N SER A 115 -8.86 -20.71 4.79
CA SER A 115 -7.50 -21.21 4.55
C SER A 115 -6.45 -20.10 4.49
N LEU A 116 -6.78 -18.95 3.87
CA LEU A 116 -5.88 -17.79 3.82
C LEU A 116 -5.72 -17.16 5.21
N VAL A 117 -6.80 -17.06 5.98
CA VAL A 117 -6.76 -16.53 7.35
C VAL A 117 -5.99 -17.47 8.28
N GLN A 118 -6.14 -18.79 8.16
CA GLN A 118 -5.31 -19.73 8.93
C GLN A 118 -3.83 -19.66 8.55
N GLN A 119 -3.51 -19.52 7.26
CA GLN A 119 -2.14 -19.54 6.78
C GLN A 119 -1.39 -18.23 7.05
N TYR A 120 -2.05 -17.09 6.86
CA TYR A 120 -1.41 -15.77 6.93
C TYR A 120 -1.88 -14.94 8.13
N GLY A 121 -3.02 -15.26 8.74
CA GLY A 121 -3.60 -14.53 9.86
C GLY A 121 -2.63 -14.36 11.03
N PRO A 122 -1.97 -15.42 11.54
CA PRO A 122 -0.99 -15.28 12.62
C PRO A 122 0.16 -14.35 12.24
N VAL A 123 0.66 -14.40 11.00
CA VAL A 123 1.74 -13.52 10.52
C VAL A 123 1.24 -12.08 10.38
N ILE A 124 0.02 -11.86 9.89
CA ILE A 124 -0.63 -10.55 9.78
C ILE A 124 -0.85 -9.95 11.17
N VAL A 125 -1.37 -10.75 12.10
CA VAL A 125 -1.57 -10.35 13.50
C VAL A 125 -0.24 -10.04 14.15
N GLN A 126 0.78 -10.89 13.93
CA GLN A 126 2.12 -10.61 14.41
C GLN A 126 2.71 -9.36 13.77
N MET A 127 2.46 -9.03 12.51
CA MET A 127 2.90 -7.78 11.88
C MET A 127 2.15 -6.55 12.41
N LEU A 128 0.87 -6.71 12.76
CA LEU A 128 0.06 -5.64 13.37
C LEU A 128 0.48 -5.39 14.82
N LEU A 129 0.90 -6.43 15.54
CA LEU A 129 1.36 -6.37 16.93
C LEU A 129 2.87 -6.05 17.04
N SER A 130 3.67 -6.53 16.09
CA SER A 130 5.12 -6.35 16.03
C SER A 130 5.45 -5.06 15.32
N GLU A 131 6.01 -4.14 16.10
CA GLU A 131 6.75 -2.97 15.62
C GLU A 131 6.09 -2.19 14.49
N LEU A 132 4.92 -1.61 14.80
CA LEU A 132 4.70 -0.21 14.45
C LEU A 132 5.85 0.61 15.09
N ASP A 133 7.00 0.66 14.43
CA ASP A 133 8.09 1.55 14.79
C ASP A 133 7.64 2.96 14.40
N PRO A 134 7.40 3.85 15.37
CA PRO A 134 6.90 5.18 15.06
C PRO A 134 7.85 5.95 14.13
N GLY A 135 9.16 5.67 14.19
CA GLY A 135 10.14 6.24 13.28
C GLY A 135 9.91 5.81 11.82
N LYS A 136 9.89 4.50 11.55
CA LYS A 136 9.71 3.93 10.22
C LYS A 136 8.38 4.37 9.60
N ILE A 137 7.29 4.35 10.36
CA ILE A 137 5.97 4.75 9.87
C ILE A 137 5.96 6.23 9.50
N CYS A 138 6.48 7.08 10.37
CA CYS A 138 6.54 8.52 10.09
C CYS A 138 7.50 8.86 8.94
N THR A 139 8.56 8.06 8.74
CA THR A 139 9.43 8.16 7.56
C THR A 139 8.69 7.78 6.26
N VAL A 140 7.91 6.70 6.26
CA VAL A 140 7.08 6.30 5.11
C VAL A 140 6.02 7.36 4.79
N LEU A 141 5.44 7.99 5.81
CA LEU A 141 4.46 9.07 5.65
C LEU A 141 5.07 10.40 5.17
N GLY A 142 6.41 10.49 5.08
CA GLY A 142 7.12 11.73 4.73
C GLY A 142 7.11 12.77 5.86
N LEU A 143 6.70 12.38 7.06
CA LEU A 143 6.64 13.22 8.28
C LEU A 143 7.93 13.17 9.10
N CYS A 144 8.81 12.21 8.82
CA CYS A 144 10.18 12.17 9.30
C CYS A 144 11.14 11.94 8.13
N THR A 145 12.36 12.46 8.20
CA THR A 145 13.41 12.09 7.26
C THR A 145 13.94 10.69 7.58
N ALA A 146 14.33 9.94 6.55
CA ALA A 146 15.01 8.65 6.70
C ALA A 146 16.46 8.87 7.13
N ASN A 147 16.67 9.40 8.34
CA ASN A 147 18.03 9.58 8.84
C ASN A 147 18.41 8.40 9.73
N LYS A 148 19.50 7.72 9.35
CA LYS A 148 20.27 6.82 10.22
C LYS A 148 20.36 7.48 11.59
N GLN A 149 20.13 6.69 12.64
CA GLN A 149 20.49 7.09 13.99
C GLN A 149 21.89 7.70 13.97
N ALA A 150 21.97 8.99 14.23
CA ALA A 150 23.19 9.67 14.62
C ALA A 150 22.91 10.25 15.99
N ALA A 151 23.69 9.76 16.95
CA ALA A 151 23.68 10.13 18.34
C ALA A 151 23.81 11.63 18.59
N SER A 152 23.12 12.08 19.62
CA SER A 152 23.56 13.03 20.66
C SER A 152 22.55 12.82 21.80
N GLN A 153 22.83 12.40 23.04
CA GLN A 153 23.96 12.71 23.93
C GLN A 153 24.37 14.18 23.83
N VAL A 154 23.62 15.06 24.49
CA VAL A 154 24.04 15.75 25.73
C VAL A 154 22.78 15.96 26.58
#